data_AF-A0A848LE44-F1
#
_entry.id   AF-A0A848LE44-F1
#
_cell.length_a   1.000
_cell.length_b   1.000
_cell.length_c   1.000
_cell.angle_alpha   90.00
_cell.angle_beta   90.00
_cell.angle_gamma   90.00
#
_symmetry.space_group_name_H-M   'P 1'
#
loop_
_entity.id
_entity.type
_entity.pdbx_description
1 polymer ?
#
loop_
_entity_poly.entity_id
_entity_poly.type
_entity_poly.pdbx_seq_one_letter_code
_entity_poly.pdbx_strand_id
1 'polypeptide(L)'
;MTRSLFVAASLVGSFLLAGCGQSAGDSCEGSGFVCQEEVLALECRNGVWREVPCRGPLGCRETDDAVRCDTSNNRAGDACASSAEGRGLCRPDGLAVLECRQGVLEETATCSACSVTGDQVTCQP
;
A
#
# COMPACT_ATOMS: atom_id res chain seq x y z
N MET A 1 -4.36 2.89 68.12
CA MET A 1 -5.14 1.96 67.27
C MET A 1 -5.80 2.80 66.17
N THR A 2 -5.03 3.16 65.15
CA THR A 2 -5.06 2.62 63.77
C THR A 2 -6.03 3.40 62.89
N ARG A 3 -5.50 4.11 61.87
CA ARG A 3 -5.75 3.88 60.44
C ARG A 3 -5.32 5.10 59.62
N SER A 4 -4.11 5.02 59.08
CA SER A 4 -3.66 5.79 57.93
C SER A 4 -4.57 5.52 56.74
N LEU A 5 -5.04 6.58 56.09
CA LEU A 5 -5.69 6.50 54.78
C LEU A 5 -4.85 7.31 53.80
N PHE A 6 -4.13 6.58 52.94
CA PHE A 6 -3.41 7.08 51.79
C PHE A 6 -4.41 7.75 50.82
N VAL A 7 -4.28 9.05 50.60
CA VAL A 7 -4.99 9.76 49.54
C VAL A 7 -4.21 9.57 48.25
N ALA A 8 -4.77 8.76 47.34
CA ALA A 8 -4.22 8.46 46.04
C ALA A 8 -4.21 9.70 45.14
N ALA A 9 -3.06 9.98 44.52
CA ALA A 9 -2.89 11.01 43.51
C ALA A 9 -3.59 10.60 42.20
N SER A 10 -4.63 11.34 41.82
CA SER A 10 -5.32 11.16 40.54
C SER A 10 -4.56 11.87 39.42
N LEU A 11 -3.64 11.16 38.77
CA LEU A 11 -3.16 11.51 37.43
C LEU A 11 -4.22 11.04 36.43
N VAL A 12 -5.16 11.93 36.07
CA VAL A 12 -6.06 11.70 34.95
C VAL A 12 -5.25 11.86 33.68
N GLY A 13 -4.79 10.73 33.14
CA GLY A 13 -4.03 10.64 31.91
C GLY A 13 -4.86 11.11 30.71
N SER A 14 -4.30 12.05 29.96
CA SER A 14 -4.80 12.50 28.66
C SER A 14 -4.94 11.32 27.71
N PHE A 15 -6.18 10.97 27.38
CA PHE A 15 -6.51 10.01 26.34
C PHE A 15 -6.19 10.65 24.99
N LEU A 16 -5.05 10.28 24.41
CA LEU A 16 -4.73 10.59 23.02
C LEU A 16 -5.68 9.78 22.14
N LEU A 17 -6.54 10.47 21.40
CA LEU A 17 -7.41 9.89 20.38
C LEU A 17 -6.53 9.33 19.25
N ALA A 18 -6.11 8.08 19.37
CA ALA A 18 -5.56 7.34 18.25
C ALA A 18 -6.67 7.14 17.22
N GLY A 19 -6.49 7.70 16.01
CA GLY A 19 -7.43 7.53 14.91
C GLY A 19 -7.58 6.06 14.56
N CYS A 20 -8.82 5.59 14.48
CA CYS A 20 -9.15 4.22 14.09
C CYS A 20 -8.94 4.04 12.58
N GLY A 21 -7.74 3.65 12.16
CA GLY A 21 -7.41 3.22 10.80
C GLY A 21 -6.48 2.01 10.84
N GLN A 22 -6.56 1.15 9.83
CA GLN A 22 -5.65 0.00 9.71
C GLN A 22 -4.25 0.51 9.34
N SER A 23 -3.22 -0.10 9.91
CA SER A 23 -1.83 0.24 9.64
C SER A 23 -1.06 -0.93 9.06
N ALA A 24 -0.01 -0.61 8.30
CA ALA A 24 0.94 -1.63 7.84
C ALA A 24 1.54 -2.39 9.03
N GLY A 25 1.60 -3.71 8.93
CA GLY A 25 2.10 -4.58 10.00
C GLY A 25 1.03 -5.03 11.00
N ASP A 26 -0.14 -4.40 11.03
CA ASP A 26 -1.25 -4.86 11.86
C ASP A 26 -1.75 -6.22 11.37
N SER A 27 -2.26 -7.03 12.31
CA SER A 27 -2.91 -8.29 11.96
C SER A 27 -4.23 -8.05 11.23
N CYS A 28 -4.54 -8.93 10.28
CA CYS A 28 -5.77 -8.89 9.51
C CYS A 28 -6.32 -10.30 9.29
N GLU A 29 -7.62 -10.41 9.09
CA GLU A 29 -8.29 -11.67 8.79
C GLU A 29 -8.75 -11.72 7.33
N GLY A 30 -8.65 -12.88 6.71
CA GLY A 30 -9.06 -13.10 5.32
C GLY A 30 -8.09 -12.57 4.27
N SER A 31 -8.63 -12.17 3.13
CA SER A 31 -7.94 -11.45 2.07
C SER A 31 -8.76 -10.22 1.70
N GLY A 32 -8.10 -9.11 1.39
CA GLY A 32 -8.80 -7.87 1.11
C GLY A 32 -7.86 -6.70 0.90
N PHE A 33 -8.44 -5.61 0.43
CA PHE A 33 -7.76 -4.34 0.24
C PHE A 33 -8.55 -3.24 0.94
N VAL A 34 -7.85 -2.26 1.49
CA VAL A 34 -8.45 -1.01 2.02
C VAL A 34 -7.61 0.18 1.55
N CYS A 35 -8.23 1.34 1.36
CA CYS A 35 -7.45 2.56 1.21
C CYS A 35 -7.08 3.09 2.59
N GLN A 36 -5.78 3.18 2.88
CA GLN A 36 -5.30 3.83 4.11
C GLN A 36 -5.29 5.35 3.94
N GLU A 37 -4.83 5.81 2.78
CA GLU A 37 -4.78 7.21 2.37
C GLU A 37 -4.87 7.31 0.84
N GLU A 38 -4.90 8.53 0.31
CA GLU A 38 -5.09 8.78 -1.13
C GLU A 38 -4.03 8.13 -2.02
N VAL A 39 -2.81 7.89 -1.53
CA VAL A 39 -1.70 7.33 -2.33
C VAL A 39 -1.25 5.95 -1.84
N LEU A 40 -2.01 5.33 -0.94
CA LEU A 40 -1.61 4.07 -0.29
C LEU A 40 -2.82 3.19 0.00
N ALA A 41 -2.82 2.00 -0.59
CA ALA A 41 -3.68 0.91 -0.19
C ALA A 41 -2.95 -0.01 0.80
N LEU A 42 -3.70 -0.76 1.58
CA LEU A 42 -3.21 -1.93 2.30
C LEU A 42 -3.83 -3.19 1.69
N GLU A 43 -3.03 -4.24 1.55
CA GLU A 43 -3.48 -5.59 1.22
C GLU A 43 -3.33 -6.49 2.44
N CYS A 44 -4.39 -7.19 2.82
CA CYS A 44 -4.31 -8.24 3.83
C CYS A 44 -3.70 -9.49 3.19
N ARG A 45 -2.43 -9.78 3.51
CA ARG A 45 -1.70 -10.91 2.94
C ARG A 45 -1.00 -11.68 4.04
N ASN A 46 -1.30 -12.98 4.14
CA ASN A 46 -0.76 -13.86 5.19
C ASN A 46 -1.05 -13.35 6.61
N GLY A 47 -2.27 -12.82 6.82
CA GLY A 47 -2.72 -12.34 8.13
C GLY A 47 -2.12 -11.02 8.60
N VAL A 48 -1.42 -10.30 7.71
CA VAL A 48 -0.80 -9.00 8.01
C VAL A 48 -1.12 -7.99 6.90
N TRP A 49 -1.47 -6.76 7.29
CA TRP A 49 -1.64 -5.64 6.37
C TRP A 49 -0.30 -5.23 5.77
N ARG A 50 -0.20 -5.23 4.44
CA ARG A 50 0.98 -4.79 3.69
C ARG A 50 0.65 -3.59 2.83
N GLU A 51 1.58 -2.64 2.77
CA GLU A 51 1.48 -1.47 1.91
C GLU A 51 1.48 -1.85 0.42
N VAL A 52 0.62 -1.17 -0.33
CA VAL A 52 0.59 -1.18 -1.80
C VAL A 52 0.47 0.28 -2.25
N PRO A 53 1.57 0.93 -2.65
CA PRO A 53 1.53 2.30 -3.13
C PRO A 53 0.61 2.46 -4.36
N CYS A 54 -0.16 3.55 -4.38
CA CYS A 54 -1.07 3.94 -5.46
C CYS A 54 -0.68 5.33 -5.96
N ARG A 55 0.55 5.48 -6.47
CA ARG A 55 1.15 6.81 -6.72
C ARG A 55 0.60 7.52 -7.95
N GLY A 56 -0.23 6.84 -8.74
CA GLY A 56 -0.86 7.41 -9.92
C GLY A 56 -1.84 8.54 -9.55
N PRO A 57 -2.19 9.40 -10.51
CA PRO A 57 -2.98 10.61 -10.24
C PRO A 57 -4.37 10.33 -9.69
N LEU A 58 -4.94 9.14 -9.93
CA LEU A 58 -6.24 8.80 -9.36
C LEU A 58 -6.12 8.27 -7.92
N GLY A 59 -4.93 7.90 -7.47
CA GLY A 59 -4.69 7.41 -6.12
C GLY A 59 -5.33 6.04 -5.81
N CYS A 60 -5.51 5.78 -4.52
CA CYS A 60 -6.36 4.73 -3.98
C CYS A 60 -7.80 5.24 -3.86
N ARG A 61 -8.77 4.47 -4.35
CA ARG A 61 -10.20 4.78 -4.23
C ARG A 61 -10.98 3.54 -3.88
N GLU A 62 -11.91 3.67 -2.95
CA GLU A 62 -12.91 2.64 -2.70
C GLU A 62 -14.08 2.83 -3.67
N THR A 63 -14.49 1.74 -4.30
CA THR A 63 -15.71 1.64 -5.13
C THR A 63 -16.63 0.61 -4.49
N ASP A 64 -17.91 0.62 -4.84
CA ASP A 64 -18.92 -0.27 -4.26
C ASP A 64 -18.50 -1.76 -4.28
N ASP A 65 -17.71 -2.16 -5.29
CA ASP A 65 -17.28 -3.55 -5.48
C ASP A 65 -15.81 -3.83 -5.10
N ALA A 66 -14.95 -2.81 -5.00
CA ALA A 66 -13.50 -3.02 -4.85
C ALA A 66 -12.71 -1.77 -4.47
N VAL A 67 -11.52 -1.98 -3.91
CA VAL A 67 -10.47 -0.96 -3.87
C VAL A 67 -9.75 -0.88 -5.22
N ARG A 68 -9.60 0.34 -5.74
CA ARG A 68 -8.89 0.66 -6.98
C ARG A 68 -7.62 1.42 -6.65
N CYS A 69 -6.48 0.80 -6.89
CA CYS A 69 -5.16 1.39 -6.72
C CYS A 69 -4.59 1.78 -8.08
N ASP A 70 -4.36 3.07 -8.30
CA ASP A 70 -3.69 3.56 -9.52
C ASP A 70 -2.17 3.43 -9.36
N THR A 71 -1.61 2.38 -9.98
CA THR A 71 -0.18 2.06 -9.91
C THR A 71 0.64 2.72 -11.03
N SER A 72 0.04 3.56 -11.88
CA SER A 72 0.67 4.10 -13.10
C SER A 72 1.92 4.95 -12.86
N ASN A 73 2.14 5.43 -11.62
CA ASN A 73 3.29 6.23 -11.22
C ASN A 73 4.11 5.55 -10.10
N ASN A 74 3.92 4.24 -9.89
CA ASN A 74 4.74 3.45 -8.99
C ASN A 74 6.15 3.28 -9.56
N ARG A 75 7.11 3.00 -8.68
CA ARG A 75 8.54 3.01 -8.98
C ARG A 75 9.18 1.66 -8.66
N ALA A 76 10.38 1.43 -9.21
CA ALA A 76 11.20 0.30 -8.81
C ALA A 76 11.40 0.31 -7.29
N GLY A 77 11.26 -0.86 -6.66
CA GLY A 77 11.32 -1.04 -5.20
C GLY A 77 10.00 -0.82 -4.47
N ASP A 78 8.96 -0.23 -5.09
CA ASP A 78 7.64 -0.18 -4.46
C ASP A 78 7.09 -1.61 -4.32
N ALA A 79 6.37 -1.86 -3.23
CA ALA A 79 5.60 -3.09 -3.07
C ALA A 79 4.46 -3.15 -4.11
N CYS A 80 4.10 -4.35 -4.55
CA CYS A 80 2.99 -4.59 -5.45
C CYS A 80 2.01 -5.62 -4.88
N ALA A 81 0.74 -5.48 -5.29
CA ALA A 81 -0.33 -6.36 -4.87
C ALA A 81 -0.09 -7.81 -5.33
N SER A 82 -0.61 -8.81 -4.61
CA SER A 82 -0.45 -10.21 -5.02
C SER A 82 -1.11 -10.50 -6.37
N SER A 83 -2.20 -9.78 -6.67
CA SER A 83 -2.88 -9.81 -7.97
C SER A 83 -2.08 -9.17 -9.11
N ALA A 84 -0.99 -8.47 -8.79
CA ALA A 84 -0.11 -7.85 -9.77
C ALA A 84 1.14 -8.68 -10.07
N GLU A 85 1.38 -9.81 -9.40
CA GLU A 85 2.55 -10.65 -9.62
C GLU A 85 2.70 -11.05 -11.10
N GLY A 86 3.89 -10.85 -11.67
CA GLY A 86 4.19 -11.07 -13.08
C GLY A 86 3.63 -10.02 -14.05
N ARG A 87 2.87 -9.02 -13.57
CA ARG A 87 2.38 -7.93 -14.41
C ARG A 87 3.44 -6.85 -14.57
N GLY A 88 3.59 -6.37 -15.80
CA GLY A 88 4.43 -5.24 -16.14
C GLY A 88 3.69 -3.90 -16.03
N LEU A 89 4.46 -2.83 -15.79
CA LEU A 89 4.07 -1.43 -16.02
C LEU A 89 5.28 -0.65 -16.56
N CYS A 90 5.04 0.55 -17.08
CA CYS A 90 6.13 1.45 -17.41
C CYS A 90 6.62 2.19 -16.17
N ARG A 91 7.94 2.39 -16.07
CA ARG A 91 8.52 3.35 -15.12
C ARG A 91 7.96 4.75 -15.42
N PRO A 92 7.77 5.64 -14.42
CA PRO A 92 7.09 6.91 -14.63
C PRO A 92 7.70 7.85 -15.66
N ASP A 93 9.00 7.73 -15.93
CA ASP A 93 9.68 8.49 -16.98
C ASP A 93 9.46 7.92 -18.39
N GLY A 94 8.83 6.76 -18.51
CA GLY A 94 8.58 6.07 -19.77
C GLY A 94 9.83 5.41 -20.37
N LEU A 95 10.92 5.26 -19.60
CA LEU A 95 12.21 4.80 -20.14
C LEU A 95 12.62 3.40 -19.65
N ALA A 96 11.73 2.68 -18.97
CA ALA A 96 11.96 1.32 -18.51
C ALA A 96 10.66 0.56 -18.28
N VAL A 97 10.74 -0.76 -18.27
CA VAL A 97 9.68 -1.66 -17.81
C VAL A 97 9.97 -2.07 -16.37
N LEU A 98 8.95 -1.97 -15.53
CA LEU A 98 8.92 -2.57 -14.20
C LEU A 98 8.01 -3.79 -14.24
N GLU A 99 8.34 -4.84 -13.49
CA GLU A 99 7.52 -6.04 -13.32
C GLU A 99 7.39 -6.36 -11.84
N CYS A 100 6.20 -6.71 -11.39
CA CYS A 100 6.01 -7.18 -10.02
C CYS A 100 6.60 -8.58 -9.86
N ARG A 101 7.67 -8.67 -9.08
CA ARG A 101 8.39 -9.91 -8.78
C ARG A 101 8.54 -10.06 -7.29
N GLN A 102 8.05 -11.18 -6.76
CA GLN A 102 8.08 -11.49 -5.34
C GLN A 102 7.44 -10.37 -4.49
N GLY A 103 6.38 -9.74 -5.01
CA GLY A 103 5.70 -8.62 -4.36
C GLY A 103 6.43 -7.28 -4.38
N VAL A 104 7.49 -7.12 -5.19
CA VAL A 104 8.21 -5.86 -5.38
C VAL A 104 8.30 -5.52 -6.87
N LEU A 105 8.16 -4.24 -7.23
CA LEU A 105 8.39 -3.80 -8.60
C LEU A 105 9.90 -3.80 -8.91
N GLU A 106 10.34 -4.69 -9.79
CA GLU A 106 11.71 -4.75 -10.28
C GLU A 106 11.81 -4.17 -11.69
N GLU A 107 12.86 -3.39 -11.97
CA GLU A 107 13.16 -2.99 -13.34
C GLU A 107 13.70 -4.18 -14.13
N THR A 108 13.05 -4.51 -15.25
CA THR A 108 13.38 -5.69 -16.05
C THR A 108 14.00 -5.35 -17.40
N ALA A 109 13.77 -4.13 -17.89
CA ALA A 109 14.34 -3.63 -19.13
C ALA A 109 14.42 -2.11 -19.15
N THR A 110 15.46 -1.57 -19.79
CA THR A 110 15.55 -0.16 -20.16
C THR A 110 15.11 0.01 -21.62
N CYS A 111 14.39 1.09 -21.91
CA CYS A 111 13.76 1.36 -23.21
C CYS A 111 14.04 2.82 -23.62
N SER A 112 14.00 3.12 -24.92
CA SER A 112 13.90 4.51 -25.39
C SER A 112 12.49 5.09 -25.20
N ALA A 113 11.48 4.22 -25.22
CA ALA A 113 10.10 4.52 -24.88
C ALA A 113 9.37 3.27 -24.38
N CYS A 114 8.53 3.45 -23.37
CA CYS A 114 7.66 2.43 -22.81
C CYS A 114 6.21 2.88 -22.91
N SER A 115 5.33 1.98 -23.34
CA SER A 115 3.89 2.24 -23.39
C SER A 115 3.06 1.05 -22.90
N VAL A 116 1.88 1.33 -22.35
CA VAL A 116 0.92 0.33 -21.89
C VAL A 116 -0.34 0.44 -22.74
N THR A 117 -0.75 -0.69 -23.35
CA THR A 117 -2.01 -0.79 -24.10
C THR A 117 -2.80 -1.99 -23.57
N GLY A 118 -3.90 -1.73 -22.86
CA GLY A 118 -4.59 -2.77 -22.11
C GLY A 118 -3.65 -3.38 -21.06
N ASP A 119 -3.46 -4.69 -21.11
CA ASP A 119 -2.52 -5.41 -20.23
C ASP A 119 -1.13 -5.63 -20.86
N GLN A 120 -0.89 -5.14 -22.08
CA GLN A 120 0.40 -5.28 -22.74
C GLN A 120 1.32 -4.09 -22.48
N VAL A 121 2.54 -4.39 -22.03
CA VAL A 121 3.62 -3.40 -21.94
C VAL A 121 4.54 -3.57 -23.14
N THR A 122 4.74 -2.48 -23.88
CA THR A 122 5.64 -2.43 -25.02
C THR A 122 6.87 -1.62 -24.65
N CYS A 123 8.04 -2.26 -24.74
CA CYS A 123 9.35 -1.62 -24.60
C CYS A 123 9.96 -1.41 -25.98
N GLN A 124 10.17 -0.16 -26.37
CA GLN A 124 10.83 0.21 -27.60
C GLN A 124 12.34 0.37 -27.33
N PRO A 125 13.22 -0.25 -28.13
CA PRO A 125 14.67 -0.16 -27.95
C PRO A 125 15.18 1.28 -27.99
#